data_AF-A0A9D4D909-F1
#
_entry.id   AF-A0A9D4D909-F1
#
_cell.length_a   1.000
_cell.length_b   1.000
_cell.length_c   1.000
_cell.angle_alpha   90.00
_cell.angle_beta   90.00
_cell.angle_gamma   90.00
#
_symmetry.space_group_name_H-M   'P 1'
#
loop_
_entity.id
_entity.type
_entity.pdbx_description
1 polymer ?
#
loop_
_entity_poly.entity_id
_entity_poly.type
_entity_poly.pdbx_seq_one_letter_code
_entity_poly.pdbx_strand_id
1 'polypeptide(L)'
;MYSLHYSYLFWTDTGAFSKIEVSDLFGQNRHVIVDTDIQHPRGITIDFSDDTLYWVDSKKDTVECAGFNGNNRRVVAHQAGTIFFGIAVYDVRTNCCSFYIFYKLWS
;
A
#
# COMPACT_ATOMS: atom_id res chain seq x y z
N MET A 1 -15.29 -19.96 19.70
CA MET A 1 -15.68 -18.58 19.38
C MET A 1 -15.12 -18.29 18.01
N TYR A 2 -15.94 -17.96 17.01
CA TYR A 2 -15.46 -17.87 15.63
C TYR A 2 -14.60 -16.63 15.42
N SER A 3 -13.42 -16.82 14.82
CA SER A 3 -12.60 -15.72 14.31
C SER A 3 -13.39 -14.99 13.23
N LEU A 4 -13.70 -13.71 13.45
CA LEU A 4 -14.16 -12.82 12.39
C LEU A 4 -12.95 -12.47 11.53
N HIS A 5 -12.69 -13.28 10.50
CA HIS A 5 -11.68 -12.94 9.49
C HIS A 5 -12.15 -11.70 8.73
N TYR A 6 -11.57 -10.55 9.08
CA TYR A 6 -11.72 -9.29 8.35
C TYR A 6 -11.31 -9.51 6.89
N SER A 7 -12.32 -9.68 6.04
CA SER A 7 -12.19 -10.17 4.67
C SER A 7 -12.20 -8.98 3.71
N TYR A 8 -11.10 -8.24 3.66
CA TYR A 8 -10.93 -7.06 2.82
C TYR A 8 -10.05 -7.34 1.59
N LEU A 9 -10.36 -6.67 0.48
CA LEU A 9 -9.52 -6.56 -0.70
C LEU A 9 -9.09 -5.10 -0.84
N PHE A 10 -7.77 -4.85 -0.84
CA PHE A 10 -7.19 -3.52 -1.11
C PHE A 10 -6.51 -3.55 -2.50
N TRP A 11 -6.65 -2.49 -3.29
CA TRP A 11 -5.98 -2.39 -4.59
C TRP A 11 -5.59 -0.95 -4.96
N THR A 12 -4.63 -0.87 -5.87
CA THR A 12 -4.19 0.34 -6.55
C THR A 12 -4.85 0.43 -7.92
N ASP A 13 -5.51 1.54 -8.22
CA ASP A 13 -5.99 1.88 -9.56
C ASP A 13 -5.07 2.97 -10.16
N THR A 14 -4.56 2.74 -11.38
CA THR A 14 -3.73 3.69 -12.16
C THR A 14 -4.44 4.08 -13.47
N GLY A 15 -5.77 4.18 -13.43
CA GLY A 15 -6.58 4.76 -14.51
C GLY A 15 -6.43 6.28 -14.62
N ALA A 16 -7.39 6.94 -15.29
CA ALA A 16 -7.39 8.40 -15.48
C ALA A 16 -7.42 9.20 -14.15
N PHE A 17 -7.92 8.58 -13.07
CA PHE A 17 -7.87 9.09 -11.71
C PHE A 17 -7.28 8.00 -10.82
N SER A 18 -5.97 8.10 -10.59
CA SER A 18 -5.23 7.18 -9.73
C SER A 18 -5.74 7.24 -8.31
N LYS A 19 -5.89 6.07 -7.68
CA LYS A 19 -6.46 5.95 -6.33
C LYS A 19 -6.08 4.63 -5.68
N ILE A 20 -6.30 4.57 -4.37
CA ILE A 20 -6.29 3.33 -3.59
C ILE A 20 -7.69 3.14 -3.02
N GLU A 21 -8.20 1.93 -3.15
CA GLU A 21 -9.55 1.55 -2.78
C GLU A 21 -9.55 0.25 -1.97
N VAL A 22 -10.65 0.06 -1.24
CA VAL A 22 -10.94 -1.18 -0.51
C VAL A 22 -12.38 -1.59 -0.73
N SER A 23 -12.63 -2.90 -0.72
CA SER A 23 -13.95 -3.52 -0.56
C SER A 23 -13.84 -4.70 0.40
N ASP A 24 -14.96 -5.31 0.79
CA ASP A 24 -14.90 -6.69 1.26
C ASP A 24 -14.66 -7.68 0.10
N LEU A 25 -14.36 -8.95 0.43
CA LEU A 25 -14.13 -10.01 -0.57
C LEU A 25 -15.36 -10.36 -1.42
N PHE A 26 -16.55 -9.87 -1.08
CA PHE A 26 -17.75 -9.99 -1.92
C PHE A 26 -17.91 -8.79 -2.88
N GLY A 27 -16.97 -7.84 -2.87
CA GLY A 27 -17.02 -6.62 -3.67
C GLY A 27 -17.95 -5.54 -3.11
N GLN A 28 -18.55 -5.78 -1.94
CA GLN A 28 -19.46 -4.85 -1.29
C GLN A 28 -18.66 -3.83 -0.45
N ASN A 29 -19.34 -2.77 0.00
CA ASN A 29 -18.76 -1.71 0.84
C ASN A 29 -17.53 -1.00 0.22
N ARG A 30 -17.42 -1.01 -1.11
CA ARG A 30 -16.31 -0.38 -1.85
C ARG A 30 -16.23 1.12 -1.55
N HIS A 31 -15.05 1.58 -1.15
CA HIS A 31 -14.77 3.01 -0.98
C HIS A 31 -13.30 3.35 -1.27
N VAL A 32 -13.06 4.65 -1.45
CA VAL A 32 -11.74 5.23 -1.72
C VAL A 32 -11.04 5.54 -0.40
N ILE A 33 -9.76 5.16 -0.31
CA ILE A 33 -8.85 5.48 0.81
C ILE A 33 -7.96 6.67 0.45
N VAL A 34 -7.46 6.72 -0.79
CA VAL A 34 -6.57 7.79 -1.29
C VAL A 34 -6.92 8.11 -2.74
N ASP A 35 -7.17 9.38 -3.05
CA ASP A 35 -7.41 9.94 -4.39
C ASP A 35 -6.65 11.25 -4.67
N THR A 36 -5.96 11.77 -3.67
CA THR A 36 -5.19 13.03 -3.71
C THR A 36 -3.69 12.75 -3.73
N ASP A 37 -2.90 13.60 -4.39
CA ASP A 37 -1.43 13.49 -4.46
C ASP A 37 -0.93 12.05 -4.71
N ILE A 38 -1.52 11.37 -5.68
CA ILE A 38 -1.21 9.99 -6.06
C ILE A 38 -1.19 9.93 -7.59
N GLN A 39 -0.14 9.35 -8.17
CA GLN A 39 0.11 9.39 -9.62
C GLN A 39 0.22 8.00 -10.21
N HIS A 40 1.25 7.20 -9.90
CA HIS A 40 1.38 5.84 -10.45
C HIS A 40 1.62 4.79 -9.34
N PRO A 41 0.58 4.46 -8.55
CA PRO A 41 0.66 3.46 -7.49
C PRO A 41 0.77 2.04 -8.11
N ARG A 42 1.91 1.36 -7.91
CA ARG A 42 2.18 0.06 -8.57
C ARG A 42 2.03 -1.17 -7.69
N GLY A 43 2.35 -1.03 -6.42
CA GLY A 43 2.38 -2.12 -5.46
C GLY A 43 1.82 -1.64 -4.13
N ILE A 44 1.08 -2.51 -3.47
CA ILE A 44 0.42 -2.28 -2.19
C ILE A 44 0.61 -3.49 -1.30
N THR A 45 0.76 -3.25 -0.01
CA THR A 45 0.84 -4.25 1.05
C THR A 45 0.22 -3.67 2.32
N ILE A 46 -0.08 -4.51 3.30
CA ILE A 46 -0.80 -4.12 4.52
C ILE A 46 -0.15 -4.75 5.74
N ASP A 47 -0.14 -3.99 6.83
CA ASP A 47 0.19 -4.46 8.16
C ASP A 47 -1.07 -4.48 9.02
N PHE A 48 -1.64 -5.68 9.22
CA PHE A 48 -2.80 -5.91 10.10
C PHE A 48 -2.49 -5.66 11.59
N SER A 49 -1.23 -5.42 11.95
CA SER A 49 -0.81 -5.13 13.33
C SER A 49 -1.11 -3.71 13.76
N ASP A 50 -1.10 -2.79 12.79
CA ASP A 50 -1.10 -1.34 12.94
C ASP A 50 -2.17 -0.69 12.04
N ASP A 51 -3.11 -1.50 11.54
CA ASP A 51 -4.18 -1.16 10.57
C ASP A 51 -3.72 -0.24 9.43
N THR A 52 -2.50 -0.46 8.94
CA THR A 52 -1.78 0.45 8.05
C THR A 52 -1.51 -0.21 6.70
N LEU A 53 -1.87 0.48 5.61
CA LEU A 53 -1.44 0.12 4.26
C LEU A 53 -0.17 0.87 3.87
N TYR A 54 0.65 0.23 3.04
CA TYR A 54 1.85 0.79 2.42
C TYR A 54 1.76 0.62 0.91
N TRP A 55 2.15 1.64 0.16
CA TRP A 55 2.21 1.57 -1.31
C TRP A 55 3.44 2.24 -1.88
N VAL A 56 3.77 1.88 -3.12
CA VAL A 56 4.82 2.51 -3.91
C VAL A 56 4.23 3.35 -5.03
N ASP A 57 4.59 4.63 -5.10
CA ASP A 57 4.27 5.49 -6.25
C ASP A 57 5.50 5.66 -7.12
N SER A 58 5.44 5.03 -8.29
CA SER A 58 6.51 4.95 -9.27
C SER A 58 6.72 6.21 -10.12
N LYS A 59 5.93 7.26 -9.88
CA LYS A 59 6.04 8.57 -10.53
C LYS A 59 6.47 9.67 -9.56
N LYS A 60 6.19 9.48 -8.27
CA LYS A 60 6.68 10.32 -7.18
C LYS A 60 8.01 9.83 -6.59
N ASP A 61 8.48 8.65 -6.99
CA ASP A 61 9.64 7.95 -6.42
C ASP A 61 9.52 7.77 -4.88
N THR A 62 8.30 7.53 -4.39
CA THR A 62 7.96 7.39 -2.97
C THR A 62 7.50 5.99 -2.57
N VAL A 63 7.78 5.66 -1.32
CA VAL A 63 6.98 4.73 -0.52
C VAL A 63 6.16 5.54 0.46
N GLU A 64 4.86 5.32 0.51
CA GLU A 64 3.92 6.01 1.39
C GLU A 64 3.10 5.00 2.20
N CYS A 65 2.55 5.46 3.32
CA CYS A 65 1.61 4.68 4.13
C CYS A 65 0.49 5.54 4.69
N ALA A 66 -0.63 4.89 5.04
CA ALA A 66 -1.80 5.48 5.70
C ALA A 66 -2.57 4.39 6.46
N GLY A 67 -3.43 4.76 7.41
CA GLY A 67 -4.38 3.83 8.01
C GLY A 67 -5.43 3.37 6.97
N PHE A 68 -6.12 2.25 7.22
CA PHE A 68 -7.13 1.71 6.29
C PHE A 68 -8.31 2.65 5.96
N ASN A 69 -8.48 3.75 6.71
CA ASN A 69 -9.45 4.82 6.46
C ASN A 69 -8.83 6.10 5.82
N GLY A 70 -7.57 6.05 5.38
CA GLY A 70 -6.83 7.17 4.78
C GLY A 70 -6.18 8.13 5.78
N ASN A 71 -6.33 7.91 7.09
CA ASN A 71 -5.72 8.77 8.11
C ASN A 71 -4.19 8.58 8.21
N ASN A 72 -3.52 9.48 8.95
CA ASN A 72 -2.10 9.38 9.30
C ASN A 72 -1.14 9.19 8.10
N ARG A 73 -1.55 9.67 6.92
CA ARG A 73 -0.80 9.52 5.67
C ARG A 73 0.56 10.21 5.77
N ARG A 74 1.62 9.48 5.40
CA ARG A 74 3.00 9.98 5.39
C ARG A 74 3.86 9.27 4.33
N VAL A 75 4.89 9.97 3.85
CA VAL A 75 6.00 9.37 3.09
C VAL A 75 6.91 8.65 4.09
N VAL A 76 7.22 7.37 3.83
CA VAL A 76 8.15 6.57 4.65
C VAL A 76 9.51 6.38 3.98
N ALA A 77 9.58 6.48 2.66
CA ALA A 77 10.84 6.58 1.91
C ALA A 77 10.65 7.38 0.62
N HIS A 78 11.70 8.05 0.16
CA HIS A 78 11.74 8.75 -1.12
C HIS A 78 13.15 8.64 -1.70
N GLN A 79 13.29 8.23 -2.96
CA GLN A 79 14.58 8.05 -3.61
C GLN A 79 14.50 8.48 -5.08
N ALA A 80 14.66 9.77 -5.33
CA ALA A 80 14.57 10.37 -6.66
C ALA A 80 15.40 9.60 -7.72
N GLY A 81 14.79 9.36 -8.88
CA GLY A 81 15.33 8.54 -9.96
C GLY A 81 15.09 7.03 -9.80
N THR A 82 14.38 6.58 -8.76
CA THR A 82 14.15 5.15 -8.48
C THR A 82 12.72 4.74 -8.76
N ILE A 83 12.54 3.90 -9.78
CA ILE A 83 11.24 3.32 -10.10
C ILE A 83 11.00 2.10 -9.20
N PHE A 84 10.12 2.25 -8.22
CA PHE A 84 9.62 1.17 -7.39
C PHE A 84 8.51 0.37 -8.11
N PHE A 85 8.57 -0.96 -8.06
CA PHE A 85 7.60 -1.84 -8.74
C PHE A 85 6.68 -2.59 -7.79
N GLY A 86 7.21 -3.06 -6.66
CA GLY A 86 6.47 -3.83 -5.68
C GLY A 86 7.00 -3.60 -4.27
N ILE A 87 6.16 -3.90 -3.29
CA ILE A 87 6.46 -3.77 -1.87
C ILE A 87 5.85 -4.95 -1.13
N ALA A 88 6.59 -5.48 -0.15
CA ALA A 88 6.08 -6.44 0.82
C ALA A 88 6.47 -5.98 2.23
N VAL A 89 5.50 -5.96 3.13
CA VAL A 89 5.73 -5.84 4.58
C VAL A 89 5.76 -7.23 5.18
N TYR A 90 6.62 -7.42 6.18
CA TYR A 90 6.79 -8.65 6.92
C TYR A 90 6.84 -8.33 8.42
N ASP A 91 5.85 -8.82 9.18
CA ASP A 91 5.73 -8.58 10.62
C ASP A 91 6.87 -9.28 11.40
N VAL A 92 7.47 -8.50 12.30
CA VAL A 92 8.63 -8.81 13.14
C VAL A 92 8.27 -9.57 14.40
N ARG A 93 7.00 -9.61 14.80
CA ARG A 93 6.60 -10.19 16.09
C ARG A 93 6.81 -11.72 16.15
N THR A 94 7.23 -12.30 15.02
CA THR A 94 7.78 -13.66 14.83
C THR A 94 9.23 -13.72 14.29
N ASN A 95 9.93 -12.57 14.19
CA ASN A 95 11.37 -12.34 13.91
C ASN A 95 11.87 -12.56 12.45
N CYS A 96 12.30 -11.57 11.63
CA CYS A 96 12.65 -10.14 11.81
C CYS A 96 12.13 -9.22 10.67
N CYS A 97 12.06 -7.89 10.87
CA CYS A 97 11.65 -6.92 9.83
C CYS A 97 12.71 -6.70 8.76
N SER A 98 12.29 -6.64 7.51
CA SER A 98 13.00 -5.93 6.44
C SER A 98 11.98 -5.50 5.39
N PHE A 99 11.95 -4.21 5.06
CA PHE A 99 11.12 -3.69 3.98
C PHE A 99 11.72 -4.15 2.64
N TYR A 100 11.14 -5.17 2.03
CA TYR A 100 11.54 -5.60 0.68
C TYR A 100 10.83 -4.75 -0.35
N ILE A 101 11.50 -3.67 -0.75
CA ILE A 101 11.12 -2.84 -1.88
C ILE A 101 11.78 -3.42 -3.13
N PHE A 102 10.97 -3.88 -4.09
CA PHE A 102 11.48 -4.40 -5.35
C PHE A 102 11.84 -3.23 -6.28
N TYR A 103 13.12 -2.84 -6.22
CA TYR A 103 13.75 -1.94 -7.18
C TYR A 103 14.11 -2.69 -8.47
N LYS A 104 14.20 -1.96 -9.58
CA LYS A 104 14.71 -2.49 -10.86
C LYS A 104 16.13 -1.95 -11.08
N LEU A 105 17.16 -2.69 -10.67
CA LEU A 105 18.53 -2.40 -11.12
C LEU A 105 18.59 -2.66 -12.62
N TRP A 106 19.08 -1.68 -13.37
CA TRP A 106 19.74 -1.94 -14.65
C TRP A 106 21.20 -1.52 -14.51
N SER A 107 22.06 -2.31 -15.14
CA SER A 107 23.50 -2.06 -15.34
C SER A 107 23.76 -0.90 -16.28
#